data_AF-A0A6I6AEZ9-F1
#
_entry.id   AF-A0A6I6AEZ9-F1
#
_cell.length_a   1.000
_cell.length_b   1.000
_cell.length_c   1.000
_cell.angle_alpha   90.00
_cell.angle_beta   90.00
_cell.angle_gamma   90.00
#
_symmetry.space_group_name_H-M   'P 1'
#
loop_
_entity.id
_entity.type
_entity.pdbx_description
1 polymer ?
#
loop_
_entity_poly.entity_id
_entity_poly.type
_entity_poly.pdbx_seq_one_letter_code
_entity_poly.pdbx_strand_id
1 'polypeptide(L)'
;MKVNVMNRSKFCAGLLCCLLASLFLQTVQAKEPADQSNRHVLIIGMDGTRPDALLKAKTPTFDRLIKEGAFTDDANILGTRYQKNDTISGPGWSSILTGVWADKHGVHDNSFKGKNYELFPHFFKRLKRQRPDAKTVSLVSWDPIHEHILSEADIAQVFPLPRSKQQIADLRVSGDKLNIDTRDGKWHHLLATRQKDTLKLYLDGKEIGSLSGVDLDYTLGGDFYFLGRDSRTGPTCFHGQLDDIRLWNRSLTDKQIAQAASGATPDRQGLVAEYRFEDAADSGSQVLDLPHNGGKNHGLQVPLTESLKQLPHADFTIEARFRTTDKGRNILFGNYNGKAGALNLELHEKNSVRIYVQPPDPRNTDALAREGERDKTIAETAVRILREEDPNAMFVYFHQTDATGHAIGFSPEVPEYITAIENIDSRVNSLLQAVQSRPNFKNEDWLTIVCTDHGGLKRSHSDGLNVPEIRRVFLIAHGPSVAPGKISQQAYLVDVTATALQHLLGEVDPKWQLDGKPVGLKATK
;
A
#
# COMPACT_ATOMS: atom_id res chain seq x y z
N MET A 1 -35.58 63.31 61.65
CA MET A 1 -34.11 63.21 61.86
C MET A 1 -33.90 62.38 63.13
N LYS A 2 -33.07 61.32 63.11
CA LYS A 2 -32.85 60.31 64.19
C LYS A 2 -34.11 59.45 64.52
N VAL A 3 -34.14 58.16 64.16
CA VAL A 3 -33.54 56.96 64.83
C VAL A 3 -34.25 56.71 66.18
N ASN A 4 -35.27 55.83 66.29
CA ASN A 4 -35.32 54.35 66.16
C ASN A 4 -34.75 53.61 67.40
N VAL A 5 -35.16 52.34 67.66
CA VAL A 5 -34.95 51.47 68.87
C VAL A 5 -36.10 51.56 69.89
N MET A 6 -36.69 50.49 70.45
CA MET A 6 -36.68 49.02 70.21
C MET A 6 -37.97 48.45 70.86
N ASN A 7 -38.49 47.31 70.40
CA ASN A 7 -39.49 46.54 71.18
C ASN A 7 -39.01 45.10 71.46
N ARG A 8 -39.29 44.57 72.65
CA ARG A 8 -38.67 43.35 73.20
C ARG A 8 -39.64 42.16 73.28
N SER A 9 -39.36 41.14 72.47
CA SER A 9 -39.28 39.70 72.85
C SER A 9 -40.52 38.90 73.31
N LYS A 10 -40.46 37.58 73.00
CA LYS A 10 -41.31 36.43 73.48
C LYS A 10 -42.70 36.35 72.80
N PHE A 11 -43.31 35.20 72.47
CA PHE A 11 -43.05 33.73 72.59
C PHE A 11 -44.08 33.01 71.65
N CYS A 12 -44.03 31.75 71.21
CA CYS A 12 -43.02 30.66 71.17
C CYS A 12 -43.46 29.53 70.18
N ALA A 13 -42.59 28.55 69.90
CA ALA A 13 -42.86 27.19 69.37
C ALA A 13 -43.44 26.98 67.94
N GLY A 14 -42.89 25.99 67.21
CA GLY A 14 -43.46 25.43 65.97
C GLY A 14 -42.42 24.85 64.99
N LEU A 15 -42.22 23.52 65.01
CA LEU A 15 -41.37 22.81 64.04
C LEU A 15 -41.95 22.87 62.63
N LEU A 16 -41.10 23.18 61.62
CA LEU A 16 -41.07 22.38 60.39
C LEU A 16 -39.72 22.51 59.68
N CYS A 17 -39.02 21.38 59.49
CA CYS A 17 -37.82 21.32 58.66
C CYS A 17 -38.21 21.32 57.17
N CYS A 18 -37.82 22.35 56.44
CA CYS A 18 -37.74 22.30 54.97
C CYS A 18 -36.30 22.62 54.55
N LEU A 19 -35.58 21.58 54.15
CA LEU A 19 -34.29 21.69 53.47
C LEU A 19 -34.50 22.39 52.12
N LEU A 20 -34.00 23.62 51.98
CA LEU A 20 -33.89 24.29 50.69
C LEU A 20 -32.73 23.67 49.90
N ALA A 21 -33.03 22.60 49.17
CA ALA A 21 -32.16 22.12 48.10
C ALA A 21 -32.25 23.10 46.92
N SER A 22 -31.27 23.98 46.80
CA SER A 22 -31.08 24.85 45.63
C SER A 22 -30.66 24.01 44.43
N LEU A 23 -31.63 23.50 43.66
CA LEU A 23 -31.38 22.97 42.32
C LEU A 23 -30.83 24.11 41.44
N PHE A 24 -29.51 24.14 41.27
CA PHE A 24 -28.92 24.70 40.07
C PHE A 24 -29.37 23.85 38.88
N LEU A 25 -30.40 24.30 38.17
CA LEU A 25 -30.55 23.89 36.78
C LEU A 25 -29.34 24.42 36.02
N GLN A 26 -28.34 23.55 35.83
CA GLN A 26 -27.40 23.73 34.72
C GLN A 26 -28.20 23.56 33.43
N THR A 27 -28.73 24.68 32.93
CA THR A 27 -29.16 24.77 31.54
C THR A 27 -27.98 24.35 30.68
N VAL A 28 -28.12 23.24 29.94
CA VAL A 28 -27.17 22.86 28.90
C VAL A 28 -27.27 23.91 27.81
N GLN A 29 -26.49 24.97 27.97
CA GLN A 29 -26.44 26.07 27.03
C GLN A 29 -25.76 25.53 25.77
N ALA A 30 -26.55 25.38 24.71
CA ALA A 30 -26.03 24.93 23.42
C ALA A 30 -24.89 25.87 23.02
N LYS A 31 -23.70 25.31 22.75
CA LYS A 31 -22.55 26.06 22.23
C LYS A 31 -23.04 26.83 21.00
N GLU A 32 -22.87 28.15 20.99
CA GLU A 32 -23.14 28.95 19.79
C GLU A 32 -22.31 28.38 18.63
N PRO A 33 -22.85 28.38 17.39
CA PRO A 33 -22.12 27.84 16.24
C PRO A 33 -20.77 28.55 16.14
N ALA A 34 -19.69 27.76 16.06
CA ALA A 34 -18.36 28.33 15.92
C ALA A 34 -18.31 29.23 14.69
N ASP A 35 -17.67 30.39 14.85
CA ASP A 35 -17.31 31.27 13.74
C ASP A 35 -16.65 30.43 12.63
N GLN A 36 -16.98 30.72 11.37
CA GLN A 36 -16.51 29.95 10.21
C GLN A 36 -14.98 29.87 10.14
N SER A 37 -14.28 30.86 10.71
CA SER A 37 -12.82 30.86 10.91
C SER A 37 -12.33 29.65 11.72
N ASN A 38 -13.07 29.27 12.78
CA ASN A 38 -12.77 28.20 13.74
C ASN A 38 -13.35 26.84 13.34
N ARG A 39 -13.78 26.66 12.07
CA ARG A 39 -14.22 25.37 11.54
C ARG A 39 -13.07 24.63 10.88
N HIS A 40 -12.94 23.36 11.20
CA HIS A 40 -11.87 22.49 10.73
C HIS A 40 -12.43 21.17 10.20
N VAL A 41 -11.71 20.57 9.24
CA VAL A 41 -12.04 19.25 8.67
C VAL A 41 -10.81 18.34 8.70
N LEU A 42 -11.02 17.10 9.14
CA LEU A 42 -10.09 15.98 8.97
C LEU A 42 -10.78 14.89 8.13
N ILE A 43 -10.35 14.69 6.89
CA ILE A 43 -10.79 13.56 6.06
C ILE A 43 -9.74 12.46 6.15
N ILE A 44 -10.18 11.25 6.45
CA ILE A 44 -9.36 10.04 6.57
C ILE A 44 -9.81 9.05 5.51
N GLY A 45 -8.92 8.73 4.57
CA GLY A 45 -9.10 7.69 3.57
C GLY A 45 -8.47 6.38 4.03
N MET A 46 -9.25 5.29 4.03
CA MET A 46 -8.81 3.94 4.35
C MET A 46 -8.97 3.03 3.13
N ASP A 47 -7.98 3.05 2.23
CA ASP A 47 -8.07 2.41 0.91
C ASP A 47 -8.48 0.92 1.00
N GLY A 48 -9.33 0.47 0.09
CA GLY A 48 -9.76 -0.92 -0.01
C GLY A 48 -10.47 -1.51 1.21
N THR A 49 -11.01 -0.71 2.14
CA THR A 49 -11.61 -1.21 3.40
C THR A 49 -13.09 -1.60 3.25
N ARG A 50 -13.41 -2.89 3.33
CA ARG A 50 -14.81 -3.37 3.28
C ARG A 50 -15.60 -3.00 4.55
N PRO A 51 -16.88 -2.57 4.45
CA PRO A 51 -17.70 -2.24 5.61
C PRO A 51 -17.97 -3.41 6.57
N ASP A 52 -18.10 -4.63 6.05
CA ASP A 52 -18.34 -5.82 6.87
C ASP A 52 -17.08 -6.31 7.61
N ALA A 53 -15.90 -6.05 7.06
CA ALA A 53 -14.63 -6.26 7.76
C ALA A 53 -14.41 -5.20 8.84
N LEU A 54 -14.71 -3.93 8.56
CA LEU A 54 -14.68 -2.85 9.56
C LEU A 54 -15.56 -3.18 10.77
N LEU A 55 -16.81 -3.61 10.55
CA LEU A 55 -17.76 -3.95 11.61
C LEU A 55 -17.45 -5.26 12.35
N LYS A 56 -16.45 -6.04 11.91
CA LYS A 56 -15.98 -7.29 12.56
C LYS A 56 -14.66 -7.09 13.32
N ALA A 57 -13.87 -6.11 12.93
CA ALA A 57 -12.60 -5.77 13.55
C ALA A 57 -12.78 -5.18 14.96
N LYS A 58 -11.76 -5.26 15.82
CA LYS A 58 -11.78 -4.65 17.16
C LYS A 58 -11.34 -3.19 17.08
N THR A 59 -12.27 -2.32 16.74
CA THR A 59 -11.99 -0.93 16.39
C THR A 59 -12.60 0.06 17.39
N PRO A 60 -12.08 0.15 18.63
CA PRO A 60 -12.70 0.96 19.69
C PRO A 60 -12.81 2.45 19.35
N THR A 61 -11.99 2.95 18.42
CA THR A 61 -12.07 4.33 17.93
C THR A 61 -13.19 4.48 16.93
N PHE A 62 -13.26 3.63 15.90
CA PHE A 62 -14.34 3.66 14.91
C PHE A 62 -15.70 3.31 15.56
N ASP A 63 -15.76 2.37 16.50
CA ASP A 63 -16.96 2.05 17.29
C ASP A 63 -17.49 3.30 17.99
N ARG A 64 -16.59 4.10 18.59
CA ARG A 64 -16.94 5.37 19.23
C ARG A 64 -17.39 6.41 18.20
N LEU A 65 -16.68 6.57 17.07
CA LEU A 65 -17.07 7.51 16.03
C LEU A 65 -18.44 7.17 15.40
N ILE A 66 -18.74 5.87 15.20
CA ILE A 66 -20.03 5.37 14.71
C ILE A 66 -21.14 5.64 15.73
N LYS A 67 -20.87 5.42 17.03
CA LYS A 67 -21.84 5.62 18.12
C LYS A 67 -22.15 7.10 18.39
N GLU A 68 -21.14 7.96 18.31
CA GLU A 68 -21.24 9.40 18.62
C GLU A 68 -21.53 10.26 17.38
N GLY A 69 -21.35 9.72 16.18
CA GLY A 69 -21.45 10.42 14.91
C GLY A 69 -22.53 9.85 13.98
N ALA A 70 -22.46 10.25 12.71
CA ALA A 70 -23.34 9.77 11.66
C ALA A 70 -22.65 8.66 10.87
N PHE A 71 -23.33 7.53 10.64
CA PHE A 71 -22.74 6.35 9.99
C PHE A 71 -23.64 5.75 8.91
N THR A 72 -23.01 5.22 7.86
CA THR A 72 -23.61 4.18 7.01
C THR A 72 -22.54 3.18 6.57
N ASP A 73 -22.91 1.89 6.55
CA ASP A 73 -22.15 0.79 5.95
C ASP A 73 -22.61 0.51 4.50
N ASP A 74 -23.51 1.33 3.96
CA ASP A 74 -24.14 1.18 2.65
C ASP A 74 -24.02 2.47 1.81
N ALA A 75 -22.88 3.16 1.91
CA ALA A 75 -22.51 4.16 0.92
C ALA A 75 -22.10 3.44 -0.37
N ASN A 76 -22.30 4.08 -1.52
CA ASN A 76 -22.03 3.49 -2.83
C ASN A 76 -20.89 4.22 -3.55
N ILE A 77 -19.99 3.46 -4.18
CA ILE A 77 -18.92 4.05 -4.99
C ILE A 77 -19.42 4.90 -6.17
N LEU A 78 -20.67 4.70 -6.60
CA LEU A 78 -21.27 5.27 -7.81
C LEU A 78 -22.75 5.58 -7.59
N GLY A 79 -23.15 6.78 -8.04
CA GLY A 79 -24.51 7.29 -7.94
C GLY A 79 -25.48 6.71 -8.96
N THR A 80 -26.79 6.91 -8.75
CA THR A 80 -27.79 6.62 -9.78
C THR A 80 -27.53 7.43 -11.08
N ARG A 81 -27.01 8.66 -10.95
CA ARG A 81 -26.64 9.56 -12.07
C ARG A 81 -25.51 8.99 -12.95
N TYR A 82 -24.54 8.29 -12.36
CA TYR A 82 -23.31 7.91 -13.04
C TYR A 82 -22.83 6.53 -12.57
N GLN A 83 -22.78 5.57 -13.50
CA GLN A 83 -22.56 4.15 -13.24
C GLN A 83 -21.56 3.52 -14.24
N LYS A 84 -20.72 4.35 -14.89
CA LYS A 84 -19.93 3.95 -16.07
C LYS A 84 -18.43 3.79 -15.82
N ASN A 85 -17.98 3.82 -14.56
CA ASN A 85 -16.58 3.63 -14.22
C ASN A 85 -16.40 2.32 -13.47
N ASP A 86 -15.28 1.64 -13.69
CA ASP A 86 -14.92 0.52 -12.83
C ASP A 86 -14.44 1.00 -11.46
N THR A 87 -14.45 0.09 -10.49
CA THR A 87 -13.92 0.20 -9.13
C THR A 87 -12.40 0.32 -9.15
N ILE A 88 -11.89 1.49 -9.54
CA ILE A 88 -10.45 1.79 -9.63
C ILE A 88 -10.16 3.03 -8.77
N SER A 89 -9.03 3.02 -8.05
CA SER A 89 -8.75 3.97 -6.97
C SER A 89 -8.60 5.42 -7.46
N GLY A 90 -7.95 5.66 -8.60
CA GLY A 90 -7.82 7.00 -9.20
C GLY A 90 -9.17 7.70 -9.39
N PRO A 91 -10.13 7.10 -10.12
CA PRO A 91 -11.51 7.57 -10.21
C PRO A 91 -12.24 7.72 -8.87
N GLY A 92 -12.06 6.78 -7.94
CA GLY A 92 -12.66 6.80 -6.60
C GLY A 92 -12.19 8.00 -5.77
N TRP A 93 -10.88 8.13 -5.55
CA TRP A 93 -10.26 9.28 -4.87
C TRP A 93 -10.54 10.61 -5.57
N SER A 94 -10.59 10.63 -6.91
CA SER A 94 -11.02 11.82 -7.66
C SER A 94 -12.46 12.21 -7.34
N SER A 95 -13.38 11.24 -7.25
CA SER A 95 -14.78 11.50 -6.91
C SER A 95 -14.94 12.00 -5.47
N ILE A 96 -14.26 11.36 -4.51
CA ILE A 96 -14.20 11.76 -3.09
C ILE A 96 -13.73 13.21 -2.97
N LEU A 97 -12.61 13.56 -3.61
CA LEU A 97 -11.89 14.81 -3.38
C LEU A 97 -12.35 15.99 -4.25
N THR A 98 -13.15 15.76 -5.30
CA THR A 98 -13.73 16.82 -6.15
C THR A 98 -15.23 17.04 -5.93
N GLY A 99 -15.94 16.05 -5.35
CA GLY A 99 -17.39 16.09 -5.14
C GLY A 99 -18.23 15.93 -6.40
N VAL A 100 -17.63 15.43 -7.49
CA VAL A 100 -18.30 15.14 -8.77
C VAL A 100 -17.89 13.76 -9.28
N TRP A 101 -18.63 13.20 -10.24
CA TRP A 101 -18.31 11.91 -10.85
C TRP A 101 -17.31 12.00 -12.01
N ALA A 102 -16.83 10.85 -12.49
CA ALA A 102 -15.79 10.74 -13.50
C ALA A 102 -16.15 11.29 -14.88
N ASP A 103 -17.44 11.42 -15.24
CA ASP A 103 -17.86 12.15 -16.44
C ASP A 103 -17.66 13.68 -16.34
N LYS A 104 -17.48 14.22 -15.13
CA LYS A 104 -17.11 15.62 -14.90
C LYS A 104 -15.60 15.76 -14.68
N HIS A 105 -15.01 15.03 -13.71
CA HIS A 105 -13.59 15.17 -13.39
C HIS A 105 -12.65 14.46 -14.38
N GLY A 106 -13.15 13.65 -15.30
CA GLY A 106 -12.41 13.11 -16.45
C GLY A 106 -11.35 12.06 -16.15
N VAL A 107 -11.38 11.42 -14.98
CA VAL A 107 -10.43 10.37 -14.60
C VAL A 107 -11.15 9.03 -14.57
N HIS A 108 -10.73 8.11 -15.45
CA HIS A 108 -11.36 6.81 -15.63
C HIS A 108 -10.50 5.63 -15.15
N ASP A 109 -9.20 5.85 -14.94
CA ASP A 109 -8.22 4.86 -14.50
C ASP A 109 -7.08 5.53 -13.71
N ASN A 110 -6.11 4.72 -13.27
CA ASN A 110 -4.91 5.17 -12.53
C ASN A 110 -3.86 5.90 -13.41
N SER A 111 -4.13 6.17 -14.69
CA SER A 111 -3.27 7.04 -15.52
C SER A 111 -3.60 8.54 -15.38
N PHE A 112 -4.79 8.87 -14.84
CA PHE A 112 -5.32 10.23 -14.72
C PHE A 112 -5.36 11.02 -16.03
N LYS A 113 -5.24 10.34 -17.18
CA LYS A 113 -5.34 10.93 -18.52
C LYS A 113 -6.79 11.37 -18.75
N GLY A 114 -6.97 12.63 -19.15
CA GLY A 114 -8.29 13.24 -19.33
C GLY A 114 -8.80 14.05 -18.13
N LYS A 115 -8.05 14.09 -17.01
CA LYS A 115 -8.41 14.86 -15.81
C LYS A 115 -8.81 16.30 -16.13
N ASN A 116 -9.90 16.74 -15.51
CA ASN A 116 -10.57 18.02 -15.78
C ASN A 116 -10.70 18.88 -14.51
N TYR A 117 -9.63 18.90 -13.70
CA TYR A 117 -9.63 19.58 -12.40
C TYR A 117 -9.62 21.11 -12.48
N GLU A 118 -9.42 21.72 -13.66
CA GLU A 118 -9.59 23.16 -13.82
C GLU A 118 -11.08 23.57 -13.75
N LEU A 119 -11.96 22.77 -14.39
CA LEU A 119 -13.41 22.98 -14.31
C LEU A 119 -13.99 22.37 -13.03
N PHE A 120 -13.49 21.20 -12.61
CA PHE A 120 -13.96 20.48 -11.42
C PHE A 120 -12.84 20.28 -10.38
N PRO A 121 -12.39 21.36 -9.73
CA PRO A 121 -11.27 21.31 -8.80
C PRO A 121 -11.55 20.51 -7.53
N HIS A 122 -10.48 20.01 -6.94
CA HIS A 122 -10.47 19.37 -5.63
C HIS A 122 -10.85 20.34 -4.49
N PHE A 123 -11.27 19.78 -3.36
CA PHE A 123 -11.92 20.54 -2.29
C PHE A 123 -11.04 21.63 -1.65
N PHE A 124 -9.72 21.44 -1.53
CA PHE A 124 -8.81 22.50 -1.05
C PHE A 124 -8.83 23.74 -1.95
N LYS A 125 -8.78 23.57 -3.28
CA LYS A 125 -8.85 24.69 -4.24
C LYS A 125 -10.23 25.36 -4.24
N ARG A 126 -11.30 24.65 -3.87
CA ARG A 126 -12.64 25.23 -3.63
C ARG A 126 -12.70 26.01 -2.32
N LEU A 127 -12.16 25.46 -1.23
CA LEU A 127 -12.03 26.12 0.07
C LEU A 127 -11.24 27.43 -0.07
N LYS A 128 -10.04 27.39 -0.64
CA LYS A 128 -9.17 28.57 -0.82
C LYS A 128 -9.76 29.67 -1.72
N ARG A 129 -10.73 29.36 -2.59
CA ARG A 129 -11.48 30.38 -3.36
C ARG A 129 -12.42 31.23 -2.51
N GLN A 130 -12.88 30.73 -1.35
CA GLN A 130 -13.75 31.47 -0.43
C GLN A 130 -13.02 31.89 0.87
N ARG A 131 -12.06 31.09 1.33
CA ARG A 131 -11.17 31.35 2.46
C ARG A 131 -9.69 31.25 2.02
N PRO A 132 -9.10 32.30 1.42
CA PRO A 132 -7.72 32.25 0.90
C PRO A 132 -6.67 32.00 1.99
N ASP A 133 -7.00 32.36 3.23
CA ASP A 133 -6.23 32.13 4.47
C ASP A 133 -6.26 30.66 4.94
N ALA A 134 -7.23 29.85 4.49
CA ALA A 134 -7.44 28.52 5.02
C ALA A 134 -6.24 27.61 4.72
N LYS A 135 -5.66 27.03 5.77
CA LYS A 135 -4.47 26.19 5.69
C LYS A 135 -4.81 24.73 5.40
N THR A 136 -4.22 24.17 4.35
CA THR A 136 -4.55 22.86 3.80
C THR A 136 -3.38 21.87 3.86
N VAL A 137 -3.67 20.62 4.22
CA VAL A 137 -2.63 19.58 4.42
C VAL A 137 -3.01 18.27 3.72
N SER A 138 -2.06 17.69 2.98
CA SER A 138 -2.20 16.35 2.37
C SER A 138 -1.06 15.43 2.81
N LEU A 139 -1.40 14.29 3.41
CA LEU A 139 -0.47 13.24 3.82
C LEU A 139 -0.90 11.91 3.20
N VAL A 140 -0.12 11.40 2.25
CA VAL A 140 -0.51 10.24 1.43
C VAL A 140 0.67 9.29 1.19
N SER A 141 0.40 7.99 1.12
CA SER A 141 1.34 6.96 0.66
C SER A 141 1.28 6.70 -0.84
N TRP A 142 0.12 6.93 -1.49
CA TRP A 142 -0.06 6.77 -2.93
C TRP A 142 0.16 8.09 -3.68
N ASP A 143 1.34 8.22 -4.32
CA ASP A 143 1.82 9.42 -5.04
C ASP A 143 0.75 10.11 -5.91
N PRO A 144 -0.07 9.40 -6.72
CA PRO A 144 -1.01 10.03 -7.65
C PRO A 144 -2.08 10.92 -6.99
N ILE A 145 -2.45 10.69 -5.72
CA ILE A 145 -3.36 11.60 -5.01
C ILE A 145 -2.71 12.98 -4.89
N HIS A 146 -1.44 13.05 -4.53
CA HIS A 146 -0.72 14.32 -4.46
C HIS A 146 -0.37 14.86 -5.85
N GLU A 147 0.25 14.04 -6.71
CA GLU A 147 0.74 14.47 -8.03
C GLU A 147 -0.36 14.96 -8.98
N HIS A 148 -1.61 14.51 -8.78
CA HIS A 148 -2.71 14.81 -9.69
C HIS A 148 -3.91 15.50 -9.05
N ILE A 149 -4.25 15.20 -7.78
CA ILE A 149 -5.48 15.71 -7.15
C ILE A 149 -5.18 16.84 -6.17
N LEU A 150 -4.26 16.64 -5.22
CA LEU A 150 -4.00 17.52 -4.07
C LEU A 150 -2.64 18.22 -4.15
N SER A 151 -2.20 18.59 -5.35
CA SER A 151 -0.93 19.29 -5.58
C SER A 151 -0.92 20.73 -5.02
N GLU A 152 -2.09 21.34 -4.85
CA GLU A 152 -2.28 22.70 -4.28
C GLU A 152 -2.57 22.69 -2.76
N ALA A 153 -2.02 21.72 -2.01
CA ALA A 153 -2.03 21.75 -0.54
C ALA A 153 -0.85 22.60 -0.02
N ASP A 154 -1.05 23.40 1.04
CA ASP A 154 0.02 24.24 1.60
C ASP A 154 1.14 23.40 2.22
N ILE A 155 0.77 22.29 2.86
CA ILE A 155 1.70 21.27 3.35
C ILE A 155 1.34 19.95 2.71
N ALA A 156 2.22 19.44 1.85
CA ALA A 156 2.09 18.11 1.28
C ALA A 156 3.29 17.26 1.67
N GLN A 157 3.05 16.04 2.14
CA GLN A 157 4.10 15.04 2.31
C GLN A 157 3.63 13.70 1.76
N VAL A 158 4.39 13.20 0.78
CA VAL A 158 4.21 11.89 0.18
C VAL A 158 5.15 10.91 0.86
N PHE A 159 4.61 9.75 1.22
CA PHE A 159 5.33 8.64 1.85
C PHE A 159 5.36 7.48 0.85
N PRO A 160 6.04 7.68 -0.31
CA PRO A 160 5.78 6.93 -1.52
C PRO A 160 5.87 5.44 -1.26
N LEU A 161 4.85 4.70 -1.72
CA LEU A 161 4.91 3.24 -1.79
C LEU A 161 6.29 2.84 -2.33
N PRO A 162 6.90 1.74 -1.84
CA PRO A 162 8.15 1.28 -2.44
C PRO A 162 7.83 1.11 -3.92
N ARG A 163 8.64 1.69 -4.81
CA ARG A 163 8.39 1.67 -6.25
C ARG A 163 8.61 0.26 -6.80
N SER A 164 7.76 -0.66 -6.38
CA SER A 164 7.45 -1.90 -7.05
C SER A 164 6.63 -1.56 -8.31
N LYS A 165 7.31 -0.87 -9.23
CA LYS A 165 7.43 -1.49 -10.54
C LYS A 165 7.88 -2.92 -10.25
N GLN A 166 6.96 -3.86 -10.32
CA GLN A 166 7.27 -5.29 -10.36
C GLN A 166 7.95 -5.58 -11.69
N GLN A 167 9.10 -4.95 -11.92
CA GLN A 167 9.96 -5.15 -13.05
C GLN A 167 10.61 -6.50 -12.83
N ILE A 168 9.93 -7.54 -13.30
CA ILE A 168 10.58 -8.78 -13.65
C ILE A 168 11.77 -8.41 -14.56
N ALA A 169 12.99 -8.56 -14.06
CA ALA A 169 14.18 -8.32 -14.86
C ALA A 169 14.46 -9.59 -15.66
N ASP A 170 14.04 -9.57 -16.92
CA ASP A 170 14.21 -10.63 -17.90
C ASP A 170 15.24 -10.20 -18.94
N LEU A 171 16.51 -10.42 -18.64
CA LEU A 171 17.59 -10.25 -19.62
C LEU A 171 17.79 -11.59 -20.34
N ARG A 172 17.26 -11.64 -21.56
CA ARG A 172 17.36 -12.80 -22.46
C ARG A 172 18.15 -12.45 -23.71
N VAL A 173 19.18 -13.25 -24.01
CA VAL A 173 19.94 -13.17 -25.26
C VAL A 173 19.49 -14.33 -26.16
N SER A 174 19.03 -14.00 -27.35
CA SER A 174 18.53 -14.96 -28.32
C SER A 174 19.68 -15.66 -29.07
N GLY A 175 19.49 -16.92 -29.46
CA GLY A 175 20.58 -17.75 -30.00
C GLY A 175 21.21 -17.25 -31.30
N ASP A 176 20.47 -16.48 -32.10
CA ASP A 176 20.96 -15.75 -33.28
C ASP A 176 21.98 -14.67 -32.93
N LYS A 177 21.92 -14.11 -31.70
CA LYS A 177 22.86 -13.09 -31.21
C LYS A 177 24.08 -13.67 -30.52
N LEU A 178 24.04 -14.94 -30.09
CA LEU A 178 25.18 -15.60 -29.44
C LEU A 178 26.30 -15.93 -30.45
N ASN A 179 25.94 -16.19 -31.72
CA ASN A 179 26.87 -16.63 -32.77
C ASN A 179 27.66 -17.92 -32.40
N ILE A 180 27.09 -18.75 -31.52
CA ILE A 180 27.57 -20.07 -31.11
C ILE A 180 26.37 -20.92 -30.69
N ASP A 181 26.34 -22.21 -31.02
CA ASP A 181 25.36 -23.16 -30.47
C ASP A 181 25.86 -23.65 -29.12
N THR A 182 25.19 -23.28 -28.02
CA THR A 182 25.59 -23.71 -26.67
C THR A 182 25.07 -25.12 -26.33
N ARG A 183 24.56 -25.83 -27.33
CA ARG A 183 23.96 -27.17 -27.23
C ARG A 183 24.67 -28.16 -28.16
N ASP A 184 25.95 -27.94 -28.40
CA ASP A 184 26.81 -28.76 -29.27
C ASP A 184 27.50 -29.93 -28.52
N GLY A 185 27.16 -30.13 -27.24
CA GLY A 185 27.76 -31.14 -26.36
C GLY A 185 29.10 -30.74 -25.73
N LYS A 186 29.65 -29.56 -26.02
CA LYS A 186 30.87 -29.04 -25.37
C LYS A 186 30.55 -28.31 -24.07
N TRP A 187 31.61 -28.07 -23.29
CA TRP A 187 31.54 -27.26 -22.08
C TRP A 187 31.42 -25.78 -22.40
N HIS A 188 30.42 -25.15 -21.81
CA HIS A 188 30.21 -23.71 -21.77
C HIS A 188 30.11 -23.21 -20.32
N HIS A 189 30.42 -21.94 -20.12
CA HIS A 189 30.23 -21.22 -18.85
C HIS A 189 29.22 -20.10 -19.07
N LEU A 190 28.11 -20.13 -18.33
CA LEU A 190 27.14 -19.04 -18.31
C LEU A 190 27.21 -18.36 -16.94
N LEU A 191 27.30 -17.03 -16.95
CA LEU A 191 27.41 -16.21 -15.74
C LEU A 191 26.54 -14.95 -15.89
N ALA A 192 25.89 -14.53 -14.82
CA ALA A 192 25.21 -13.25 -14.73
C ALA A 192 25.70 -12.44 -13.54
N THR A 193 25.91 -11.14 -13.72
CA THR A 193 26.20 -10.20 -12.63
C THR A 193 25.09 -9.17 -12.49
N ARG A 194 24.81 -8.75 -11.25
CA ARG A 194 24.18 -7.45 -10.96
C ARG A 194 25.21 -6.54 -10.32
N GLN A 195 25.36 -5.33 -10.85
CA GLN A 195 26.02 -4.23 -10.17
C GLN A 195 25.10 -3.01 -10.19
N LYS A 196 24.71 -2.53 -9.00
CA LYS A 196 23.69 -1.47 -8.81
C LYS A 196 22.39 -1.80 -9.55
N ASP A 197 22.04 -0.99 -10.53
CA ASP A 197 20.85 -1.08 -11.38
C ASP A 197 21.11 -1.82 -12.70
N THR A 198 22.31 -2.38 -12.91
CA THR A 198 22.69 -2.99 -14.18
C THR A 198 22.91 -4.49 -14.03
N LEU A 199 22.12 -5.29 -14.75
CA LEU A 199 22.33 -6.72 -14.98
C LEU A 199 23.15 -6.93 -16.25
N LYS A 200 24.02 -7.93 -16.23
CA LYS A 200 24.77 -8.40 -17.40
C LYS A 200 24.76 -9.92 -17.49
N LEU A 201 24.83 -10.45 -18.71
CA LEU A 201 25.06 -11.85 -19.03
C LEU A 201 26.40 -12.02 -19.74
N TYR A 202 27.10 -13.09 -19.37
CA TYR A 202 28.37 -13.50 -19.94
C TYR A 202 28.30 -14.97 -20.36
N LEU A 203 28.84 -15.29 -21.53
CA LEU A 203 29.02 -16.65 -22.04
C LEU A 203 30.51 -16.84 -22.35
N ASP A 204 31.10 -17.90 -21.80
CA ASP A 204 32.51 -18.25 -21.97
C ASP A 204 33.46 -17.06 -21.67
N GLY A 205 33.11 -16.30 -20.63
CA GLY A 205 33.84 -15.12 -20.15
C GLY A 205 33.60 -13.82 -20.94
N LYS A 206 32.81 -13.84 -22.02
CA LYS A 206 32.49 -12.68 -22.86
C LYS A 206 31.10 -12.14 -22.55
N GLU A 207 30.95 -10.83 -22.37
CA GLU A 207 29.64 -10.18 -22.25
C GLU A 207 28.79 -10.38 -23.53
N ILE A 208 27.56 -10.84 -23.36
CA ILE A 208 26.59 -11.13 -24.43
C ILE A 208 25.31 -10.30 -24.34
N GLY A 209 25.08 -9.58 -23.23
CA GLY A 209 23.94 -8.69 -23.08
C GLY A 209 23.93 -7.96 -21.73
N SER A 210 23.25 -6.81 -21.69
CA SER A 210 23.11 -5.96 -20.51
C SER A 210 21.69 -5.37 -20.42
N LEU A 211 21.23 -5.10 -19.21
CA LEU A 211 19.95 -4.45 -18.90
C LEU A 211 20.17 -3.47 -17.73
N SER A 212 19.99 -2.18 -17.96
CA SER A 212 20.12 -1.12 -16.94
C SER A 212 18.76 -0.64 -16.44
N GLY A 213 18.72 0.12 -15.33
CA GLY A 213 17.47 0.55 -14.69
C GLY A 213 16.77 -0.56 -13.89
N VAL A 214 17.49 -1.60 -13.48
CA VAL A 214 17.01 -2.73 -12.66
C VAL A 214 16.94 -2.31 -11.18
N ASP A 215 15.88 -1.56 -10.86
CA ASP A 215 15.56 -1.11 -9.50
C ASP A 215 14.73 -2.18 -8.76
N LEU A 216 15.41 -3.22 -8.26
CA LEU A 216 14.78 -4.35 -7.56
C LEU A 216 15.33 -4.60 -6.15
N ASP A 217 14.45 -4.44 -5.17
CA ASP A 217 14.47 -5.21 -3.92
C ASP A 217 14.15 -6.68 -4.27
N TYR A 218 14.98 -7.63 -3.82
CA TYR A 218 14.57 -9.02 -3.84
C TYR A 218 15.10 -9.88 -2.68
N THR A 219 14.23 -10.65 -2.03
CA THR A 219 14.60 -11.83 -1.23
C THR A 219 14.29 -13.11 -2.00
N LEU A 220 15.04 -14.18 -1.74
CA LEU A 220 14.81 -15.47 -2.37
C LEU A 220 13.69 -16.23 -1.67
N GLY A 221 12.69 -16.65 -2.45
CA GLY A 221 11.51 -17.38 -1.97
C GLY A 221 11.61 -18.89 -2.16
N GLY A 222 10.81 -19.62 -1.38
CA GLY A 222 10.74 -21.08 -1.39
C GLY A 222 11.81 -21.77 -0.53
N ASP A 223 11.70 -23.10 -0.41
CA ASP A 223 12.53 -23.89 0.49
C ASP A 223 13.83 -24.41 -0.17
N PHE A 224 13.89 -24.41 -1.51
CA PHE A 224 14.95 -25.03 -2.28
C PHE A 224 15.36 -24.21 -3.51
N TYR A 225 16.64 -24.28 -3.85
CA TYR A 225 17.12 -24.08 -5.20
C TYR A 225 17.16 -25.40 -5.96
N PHE A 226 17.09 -25.30 -7.28
CA PHE A 226 17.19 -26.38 -8.22
C PHE A 226 18.43 -26.22 -9.09
N LEU A 227 19.17 -27.32 -9.24
CA LEU A 227 20.32 -27.45 -10.12
C LEU A 227 19.91 -28.42 -11.23
N GLY A 228 19.73 -27.91 -12.45
CA GLY A 228 19.33 -28.71 -13.61
C GLY A 228 17.86 -29.15 -13.66
N ARG A 229 16.90 -28.37 -13.15
CA ARG A 229 15.46 -28.71 -13.17
C ARG A 229 14.56 -27.51 -13.41
N ASP A 230 13.72 -27.57 -14.44
CA ASP A 230 12.64 -26.60 -14.65
C ASP A 230 11.28 -27.21 -14.30
N SER A 231 10.70 -26.74 -13.18
CA SER A 231 9.42 -27.24 -12.70
C SER A 231 8.17 -26.66 -13.42
N ARG A 232 8.35 -25.67 -14.30
CA ARG A 232 7.23 -24.99 -15.02
C ARG A 232 6.57 -25.88 -16.05
N THR A 233 7.36 -26.64 -16.79
CA THR A 233 6.97 -27.29 -18.05
C THR A 233 6.71 -28.79 -17.88
N GLY A 234 6.48 -29.23 -16.64
CA GLY A 234 6.31 -30.65 -16.27
C GLY A 234 7.64 -31.26 -15.80
N PRO A 235 7.92 -32.55 -16.09
CA PRO A 235 9.18 -33.20 -15.74
C PRO A 235 10.30 -32.82 -16.74
N THR A 236 10.45 -31.53 -17.06
CA THR A 236 11.52 -31.01 -17.91
C THR A 236 12.75 -30.72 -17.08
N CYS A 237 13.80 -31.51 -17.30
CA CYS A 237 15.01 -31.45 -16.50
C CYS A 237 16.21 -31.35 -17.43
N PHE A 238 17.27 -30.71 -16.97
CA PHE A 238 18.46 -30.49 -17.77
C PHE A 238 19.07 -31.84 -18.13
N HIS A 239 19.15 -32.15 -19.42
CA HIS A 239 19.84 -33.36 -19.88
C HIS A 239 21.26 -33.02 -20.30
N GLY A 240 22.24 -33.60 -19.61
CA GLY A 240 23.65 -33.26 -19.77
C GLY A 240 24.33 -33.14 -18.41
N GLN A 241 25.48 -32.48 -18.39
CA GLN A 241 26.31 -32.37 -17.20
C GLN A 241 26.49 -30.92 -16.75
N LEU A 242 26.40 -30.72 -15.43
CA LEU A 242 26.60 -29.44 -14.75
C LEU A 242 27.82 -29.51 -13.83
N ASP A 243 28.50 -28.37 -13.70
CA ASP A 243 29.71 -28.21 -12.88
C ASP A 243 29.86 -26.74 -12.45
N ASP A 244 30.70 -26.48 -11.43
CA ASP A 244 31.08 -25.15 -10.94
C ASP A 244 29.89 -24.17 -10.83
N ILE A 245 28.83 -24.63 -10.15
CA ILE A 245 27.65 -23.81 -9.88
C ILE A 245 27.93 -22.96 -8.65
N ARG A 246 27.96 -21.63 -8.79
CA ARG A 246 28.32 -20.72 -7.69
C ARG A 246 27.42 -19.49 -7.64
N LEU A 247 27.31 -18.90 -6.44
CA LEU A 247 26.60 -17.66 -6.16
C LEU A 247 27.41 -16.79 -5.20
N TRP A 248 27.61 -15.52 -5.55
CA TRP A 248 28.22 -14.50 -4.70
C TRP A 248 27.21 -13.38 -4.39
N ASN A 249 27.29 -12.83 -3.18
CA ASN A 249 26.60 -11.59 -2.76
C ASN A 249 27.36 -10.30 -3.16
N ARG A 250 28.12 -10.36 -4.26
CA ARG A 250 28.76 -9.22 -4.91
C ARG A 250 28.89 -9.44 -6.41
N SER A 251 29.09 -8.37 -7.16
CA SER A 251 29.55 -8.45 -8.55
C SER A 251 31.00 -8.94 -8.58
N LEU A 252 31.31 -9.88 -9.47
CA LEU A 252 32.67 -10.18 -9.87
C LEU A 252 33.17 -9.10 -10.85
N THR A 253 34.48 -8.88 -10.85
CA THR A 253 35.16 -8.02 -11.85
C THR A 253 35.45 -8.80 -13.14
N ASP A 254 35.66 -8.11 -14.26
CA ASP A 254 35.95 -8.75 -15.56
C ASP A 254 37.10 -9.77 -15.49
N LYS A 255 38.15 -9.48 -14.70
CA LYS A 255 39.26 -10.42 -14.44
C LYS A 255 38.81 -11.68 -13.71
N GLN A 256 37.92 -11.55 -12.72
CA GLN A 256 37.35 -12.68 -11.97
C GLN A 256 36.36 -13.48 -12.84
N ILE A 257 35.61 -12.83 -13.73
CA ILE A 257 34.72 -13.48 -14.71
C ILE A 257 35.54 -14.29 -15.72
N ALA A 258 36.64 -13.75 -16.24
CA ALA A 258 37.55 -14.49 -17.12
C ALA A 258 38.22 -15.69 -16.41
N GLN A 259 38.53 -15.55 -15.11
CA GLN A 259 39.04 -16.66 -14.28
C GLN A 259 37.99 -17.76 -14.10
N ALA A 260 36.73 -17.40 -13.84
CA ALA A 260 35.63 -18.36 -13.72
C ALA A 260 35.39 -19.13 -15.04
N ALA A 261 35.42 -18.42 -16.17
CA ALA A 261 35.26 -19.01 -17.50
C ALA A 261 36.33 -20.07 -17.82
N SER A 262 37.56 -19.92 -17.32
CA SER A 262 38.61 -20.93 -17.48
C SER A 262 38.47 -22.14 -16.55
N GLY A 263 37.47 -22.18 -15.66
CA GLY A 263 37.25 -23.25 -14.68
C GLY A 263 38.03 -23.07 -13.38
N ALA A 264 38.71 -21.94 -13.19
CA ALA A 264 39.35 -21.62 -11.93
C ALA A 264 38.34 -20.90 -11.02
N THR A 265 38.23 -21.33 -9.76
CA THR A 265 37.42 -20.60 -8.76
C THR A 265 37.99 -19.19 -8.58
N PRO A 266 37.19 -18.11 -8.76
CA PRO A 266 37.58 -16.76 -8.37
C PRO A 266 37.82 -16.63 -6.86
N ASP A 267 38.20 -15.44 -6.42
CA ASP A 267 38.22 -15.13 -4.99
C ASP A 267 36.88 -15.45 -4.31
N ARG A 268 36.96 -16.05 -3.12
CA ARG A 268 35.84 -16.56 -2.33
C ARG A 268 35.17 -15.48 -1.46
N GLN A 269 35.66 -14.24 -1.44
CA GLN A 269 34.99 -13.15 -0.70
C GLN A 269 33.56 -12.97 -1.22
N GLY A 270 32.58 -13.14 -0.34
CA GLY A 270 31.15 -13.01 -0.68
C GLY A 270 30.53 -14.24 -1.37
N LEU A 271 31.25 -15.35 -1.50
CA LEU A 271 30.71 -16.62 -2.00
C LEU A 271 29.69 -17.18 -0.99
N VAL A 272 28.42 -17.31 -1.40
CA VAL A 272 27.31 -17.78 -0.54
C VAL A 272 26.85 -19.20 -0.85
N ALA A 273 27.13 -19.72 -2.05
CA ALA A 273 26.98 -21.14 -2.39
C ALA A 273 27.98 -21.56 -3.49
N GLU A 274 28.42 -22.81 -3.42
CA GLU A 274 29.33 -23.44 -4.38
C GLU A 274 29.04 -24.95 -4.47
N TYR A 275 28.90 -25.46 -5.70
CA TYR A 275 28.72 -26.87 -6.01
C TYR A 275 29.64 -27.22 -7.18
N ARG A 276 30.77 -27.88 -6.87
CA ARG A 276 31.80 -28.28 -7.84
C ARG A 276 31.77 -29.76 -8.19
N PHE A 277 30.94 -30.54 -7.49
CA PHE A 277 30.74 -31.98 -7.62
C PHE A 277 31.98 -32.89 -7.49
N GLU A 278 33.20 -32.34 -7.44
CA GLU A 278 34.45 -33.05 -7.14
C GLU A 278 34.48 -33.61 -5.71
N ASP A 279 34.54 -34.94 -5.57
CA ASP A 279 34.86 -35.61 -4.31
C ASP A 279 36.35 -35.49 -3.99
N ALA A 280 36.69 -35.11 -2.76
CA ALA A 280 38.07 -34.88 -2.32
C ALA A 280 38.95 -36.17 -2.21
N ALA A 281 38.49 -37.31 -2.74
CA ALA A 281 39.09 -38.62 -2.54
C ALA A 281 39.22 -39.49 -3.82
N ASP A 282 38.71 -39.05 -4.98
CA ASP A 282 38.79 -39.86 -6.21
C ASP A 282 39.21 -39.03 -7.44
N SER A 283 40.04 -39.61 -8.31
CA SER A 283 40.81 -38.85 -9.31
C SER A 283 40.11 -38.66 -10.67
N GLY A 284 38.79 -38.84 -10.72
CA GLY A 284 37.97 -38.60 -11.90
C GLY A 284 37.03 -37.44 -11.65
N SER A 285 37.03 -36.44 -12.56
CA SER A 285 36.18 -35.26 -12.41
C SER A 285 34.70 -35.67 -12.30
N GLN A 286 34.13 -35.54 -11.10
CA GLN A 286 32.75 -35.90 -10.82
C GLN A 286 31.88 -34.71 -11.16
N VAL A 287 31.07 -34.84 -12.20
CA VAL A 287 30.13 -33.82 -12.68
C VAL A 287 28.70 -34.25 -12.38
N LEU A 288 27.79 -33.29 -12.16
CA LEU A 288 26.37 -33.62 -11.98
C LEU A 288 25.77 -34.05 -13.33
N ASP A 289 25.79 -35.37 -13.58
CA ASP A 289 25.22 -35.99 -14.79
C ASP A 289 23.73 -36.28 -14.60
N LEU A 290 22.91 -35.73 -15.49
CA LEU A 290 21.45 -35.81 -15.44
C LEU A 290 20.93 -36.58 -16.67
N PRO A 291 20.60 -37.89 -16.52
CA PRO A 291 20.28 -38.75 -17.65
C PRO A 291 18.87 -38.52 -18.20
N HIS A 292 18.72 -38.81 -19.50
CA HIS A 292 17.54 -38.53 -20.33
C HIS A 292 16.21 -39.19 -19.90
N ASN A 293 16.25 -40.21 -19.04
CA ASN A 293 15.18 -41.23 -18.97
C ASN A 293 14.45 -41.37 -17.63
N GLY A 294 14.82 -40.61 -16.60
CA GLY A 294 14.21 -40.78 -15.28
C GLY A 294 13.13 -39.76 -14.95
N GLY A 295 12.42 -40.04 -13.86
CA GLY A 295 11.09 -39.49 -13.62
C GLY A 295 11.04 -38.05 -13.08
N LYS A 296 9.90 -37.73 -12.44
CA LYS A 296 9.48 -36.38 -12.02
C LYS A 296 10.39 -35.67 -11.00
N ASN A 297 11.55 -36.22 -10.64
CA ASN A 297 12.49 -35.77 -9.63
C ASN A 297 13.91 -35.48 -10.17
N HIS A 298 14.06 -35.26 -11.48
CA HIS A 298 15.38 -35.03 -12.09
C HIS A 298 15.92 -33.62 -11.82
N GLY A 299 17.24 -33.52 -11.60
CA GLY A 299 17.93 -32.33 -11.09
C GLY A 299 17.93 -32.23 -9.55
N LEU A 300 19.00 -31.68 -8.98
CA LEU A 300 19.25 -31.67 -7.55
C LEU A 300 18.51 -30.53 -6.85
N GLN A 301 17.83 -30.83 -5.74
CA GLN A 301 17.33 -29.83 -4.80
C GLN A 301 18.40 -29.53 -3.75
N VAL A 302 18.75 -28.25 -3.60
CA VAL A 302 19.63 -27.77 -2.52
C VAL A 302 18.82 -26.86 -1.59
N PRO A 303 18.87 -27.04 -0.26
CA PRO A 303 18.12 -26.19 0.67
C PRO A 303 18.51 -24.71 0.55
N LEU A 304 17.52 -23.83 0.59
CA LEU A 304 17.75 -22.40 0.67
C LEU A 304 18.17 -22.03 2.09
N THR A 305 19.49 -22.00 2.34
CA THR A 305 20.08 -21.64 3.65
C THR A 305 19.77 -20.18 4.01
N GLU A 306 19.89 -19.82 5.30
CA GLU A 306 19.72 -18.42 5.72
C GLU A 306 20.74 -17.48 5.04
N SER A 307 21.97 -17.93 4.78
CA SER A 307 22.96 -17.16 4.00
C SER A 307 22.53 -16.92 2.54
N LEU A 308 21.79 -17.86 1.93
CA LEU A 308 21.22 -17.69 0.60
C LEU A 308 19.99 -16.76 0.63
N LYS A 309 19.11 -16.90 1.62
CA LYS A 309 17.97 -15.98 1.82
C LYS A 309 18.44 -14.52 2.00
N GLN A 310 19.60 -14.33 2.62
CA GLN A 310 20.27 -13.05 2.88
C GLN A 310 21.03 -12.47 1.66
N LEU A 311 20.49 -12.64 0.45
CA LEU A 311 20.87 -11.87 -0.74
C LEU A 311 20.14 -10.51 -1.00
N PRO A 312 19.35 -9.89 -0.07
CA PRO A 312 18.54 -8.74 -0.44
C PRO A 312 19.30 -7.46 -0.80
N HIS A 313 18.85 -6.85 -1.91
CA HIS A 313 19.21 -5.53 -2.42
C HIS A 313 20.69 -5.34 -2.85
N ALA A 314 21.51 -6.39 -2.80
CA ALA A 314 22.94 -6.30 -3.11
C ALA A 314 23.27 -6.57 -4.59
N ASP A 315 24.51 -6.17 -4.97
CA ASP A 315 25.19 -6.70 -6.14
C ASP A 315 25.32 -8.24 -6.01
N PHE A 316 25.28 -8.98 -7.12
CA PHE A 316 25.45 -10.44 -7.08
C PHE A 316 26.17 -10.97 -8.30
N THR A 317 26.66 -12.21 -8.21
CA THR A 317 27.10 -13.00 -9.36
C THR A 317 26.60 -14.42 -9.26
N ILE A 318 25.93 -14.94 -10.29
CA ILE A 318 25.44 -16.32 -10.37
C ILE A 318 26.05 -16.99 -11.61
N GLU A 319 26.52 -18.23 -11.47
CA GLU A 319 27.12 -18.98 -12.59
C GLU A 319 26.79 -20.47 -12.59
N ALA A 320 26.99 -21.08 -13.75
CA ALA A 320 27.08 -22.52 -13.93
C ALA A 320 27.97 -22.85 -15.15
N ARG A 321 28.80 -23.89 -15.02
CA ARG A 321 29.36 -24.59 -16.19
C ARG A 321 28.38 -25.69 -16.60
N PHE A 322 28.22 -25.90 -17.90
CA PHE A 322 27.29 -26.89 -18.43
C PHE A 322 27.75 -27.45 -19.77
N ARG A 323 27.35 -28.69 -20.07
CA ARG A 323 27.37 -29.25 -21.42
C ARG A 323 26.09 -30.03 -21.70
N THR A 324 25.50 -29.83 -22.87
CA THR A 324 24.19 -30.42 -23.23
C THR A 324 24.03 -30.51 -24.75
N THR A 325 23.09 -31.35 -25.20
CA THR A 325 22.52 -31.32 -26.56
C THR A 325 21.00 -31.10 -26.54
N ASP A 326 20.41 -30.87 -25.35
CA ASP A 326 18.97 -30.68 -25.17
C ASP A 326 18.56 -29.27 -25.58
N LYS A 327 17.57 -29.20 -26.49
CA LYS A 327 17.01 -27.97 -27.07
C LYS A 327 15.86 -27.39 -26.24
N GLY A 328 15.42 -28.11 -25.20
CA GLY A 328 14.39 -27.70 -24.26
C GLY A 328 14.79 -26.55 -23.34
N ARG A 329 13.80 -26.04 -22.61
CA ARG A 329 13.99 -25.03 -21.56
C ARG A 329 14.42 -25.70 -20.26
N ASN A 330 15.47 -25.18 -19.63
CA ASN A 330 16.03 -25.73 -18.39
C ASN A 330 16.58 -24.61 -17.48
N ILE A 331 16.41 -24.78 -16.17
CA ILE A 331 17.09 -23.97 -15.16
C ILE A 331 18.43 -24.65 -14.86
N LEU A 332 19.54 -23.95 -15.10
CA LEU A 332 20.87 -24.43 -14.70
C LEU A 332 21.03 -24.31 -13.18
N PHE A 333 20.68 -23.13 -12.65
CA PHE A 333 20.68 -22.84 -11.23
C PHE A 333 19.61 -21.77 -10.92
N GLY A 334 18.66 -22.10 -10.05
CA GLY A 334 17.55 -21.19 -9.71
C GLY A 334 16.42 -21.84 -8.90
N ASN A 335 15.47 -21.04 -8.43
CA ASN A 335 14.34 -21.47 -7.58
C ASN A 335 12.95 -21.33 -8.23
N TYR A 336 12.83 -21.09 -9.55
CA TYR A 336 11.55 -20.76 -10.15
C TYR A 336 10.54 -21.92 -10.14
N ASN A 337 9.38 -21.65 -9.54
CA ASN A 337 8.13 -22.35 -9.86
C ASN A 337 6.91 -21.40 -9.85
N GLY A 338 6.90 -20.43 -10.77
CA GLY A 338 5.73 -19.58 -11.03
C GLY A 338 5.44 -18.49 -10.00
N LYS A 339 6.38 -18.23 -9.08
CA LYS A 339 6.17 -17.42 -7.87
C LYS A 339 7.27 -16.39 -7.67
N ALA A 340 6.96 -15.44 -6.80
CA ALA A 340 7.79 -14.30 -6.48
C ALA A 340 9.04 -14.67 -5.65
N GLY A 341 10.07 -13.81 -5.68
CA GLY A 341 11.35 -14.02 -5.02
C GLY A 341 12.25 -15.00 -5.78
N ALA A 342 12.26 -14.93 -7.10
CA ALA A 342 12.94 -15.91 -7.96
C ALA A 342 14.18 -15.33 -8.64
N LEU A 343 15.30 -16.06 -8.62
CA LEU A 343 16.55 -15.74 -9.34
C LEU A 343 17.01 -16.98 -10.09
N ASN A 344 17.12 -16.91 -11.42
CA ASN A 344 17.31 -18.09 -12.26
C ASN A 344 18.24 -17.83 -13.43
N LEU A 345 19.28 -18.65 -13.53
CA LEU A 345 20.14 -18.77 -14.69
C LEU A 345 19.61 -19.90 -15.58
N GLU A 346 19.11 -19.57 -16.76
CA GLU A 346 18.31 -20.48 -17.61
C GLU A 346 18.90 -20.66 -19.01
N LEU A 347 18.82 -21.89 -19.51
CA LEU A 347 18.76 -22.16 -20.94
C LEU A 347 17.30 -22.12 -21.39
N HIS A 348 17.05 -21.46 -22.50
CA HIS A 348 15.72 -21.28 -23.07
C HIS A 348 15.68 -21.79 -24.52
N GLU A 349 14.48 -22.00 -25.06
CA GLU A 349 14.26 -22.44 -26.44
C GLU A 349 15.07 -21.66 -27.48
N LYS A 350 15.31 -22.27 -28.65
CA LYS A 350 16.00 -21.65 -29.80
C LYS A 350 17.39 -21.09 -29.46
N ASN A 351 18.19 -21.88 -28.74
CA ASN A 351 19.56 -21.51 -28.32
C ASN A 351 19.65 -20.20 -27.53
N SER A 352 18.59 -19.80 -26.84
CA SER A 352 18.59 -18.57 -26.04
C SER A 352 19.08 -18.83 -24.62
N VAL A 353 19.78 -17.86 -24.02
CA VAL A 353 20.19 -17.88 -22.60
C VAL A 353 19.58 -16.70 -21.85
N ARG A 354 19.39 -16.84 -20.54
CA ARG A 354 18.58 -15.89 -19.76
C ARG A 354 19.03 -15.80 -18.30
N ILE A 355 19.04 -14.58 -17.76
CA ILE A 355 18.94 -14.33 -16.32
C ILE A 355 17.56 -13.75 -16.03
N TYR A 356 16.85 -14.36 -15.09
CA TYR A 356 15.50 -13.98 -14.69
C TYR A 356 15.46 -13.67 -13.20
N VAL A 357 15.12 -12.42 -12.87
CA VAL A 357 14.92 -11.95 -11.49
C VAL A 357 13.47 -11.49 -11.33
N GLN A 358 12.77 -12.05 -10.34
CA GLN A 358 11.44 -11.64 -9.94
C GLN A 358 11.48 -11.24 -8.46
N PRO A 359 11.08 -10.00 -8.10
CA PRO A 359 11.06 -9.56 -6.71
C PRO A 359 10.13 -10.43 -5.85
N PRO A 360 10.28 -10.43 -4.51
CA PRO A 360 9.42 -11.14 -3.58
C PRO A 360 7.99 -10.68 -3.71
N ASP A 361 7.11 -11.52 -3.20
CA ASP A 361 5.68 -11.29 -3.31
C ASP A 361 5.33 -10.06 -2.46
N PRO A 362 4.44 -9.14 -2.93
CA PRO A 362 3.79 -8.17 -2.04
C PRO A 362 2.88 -8.85 -0.99
N ARG A 363 2.98 -10.18 -0.86
CA ARG A 363 2.16 -11.11 -0.09
C ARG A 363 2.89 -11.75 1.09
N ASN A 364 4.18 -11.44 1.29
CA ASN A 364 4.87 -11.87 2.50
C ASN A 364 4.55 -10.91 3.66
N THR A 365 4.64 -11.42 4.89
CA THR A 365 4.32 -10.68 6.12
C THR A 365 5.20 -9.43 6.28
N ASP A 366 6.44 -9.48 5.81
CA ASP A 366 7.40 -8.39 5.94
C ASP A 366 7.02 -7.19 5.07
N ALA A 367 6.50 -7.41 3.86
CA ALA A 367 5.96 -6.34 3.01
C ALA A 367 4.73 -5.70 3.66
N LEU A 368 3.83 -6.49 4.23
CA LEU A 368 2.64 -5.99 4.93
C LEU A 368 2.98 -5.23 6.22
N ALA A 369 4.04 -5.64 6.93
CA ALA A 369 4.58 -4.91 8.07
C ALA A 369 5.19 -3.57 7.65
N ARG A 370 5.90 -3.50 6.52
CA ARG A 370 6.43 -2.22 5.97
C ARG A 370 5.32 -1.23 5.64
N GLU A 371 4.19 -1.68 5.09
CA GLU A 371 3.02 -0.82 4.85
C GLU A 371 2.36 -0.38 6.17
N GLY A 372 2.35 -1.25 7.19
CA GLY A 372 1.94 -0.88 8.54
C GLY A 372 2.83 0.18 9.22
N GLU A 373 4.14 0.14 9.02
CA GLU A 373 5.05 1.17 9.52
C GLU A 373 4.96 2.47 8.71
N ARG A 374 4.72 2.41 7.38
CA ARG A 374 4.46 3.58 6.53
C ARG A 374 3.25 4.37 7.00
N ASP A 375 2.12 3.70 7.20
CA ASP A 375 0.90 4.31 7.73
C ASP A 375 1.14 4.84 9.18
N LYS A 376 2.16 4.35 9.89
CA LYS A 376 2.54 4.86 11.23
C LYS A 376 3.27 6.18 11.11
N THR A 377 4.25 6.28 10.22
CA THR A 377 4.97 7.52 9.94
C THR A 377 4.03 8.61 9.39
N ILE A 378 3.03 8.23 8.57
CA ILE A 378 1.94 9.14 8.14
C ILE A 378 1.18 9.67 9.36
N ALA A 379 0.76 8.78 10.27
CA ALA A 379 0.00 9.17 11.45
C ALA A 379 0.81 10.04 12.44
N GLU A 380 2.07 9.69 12.69
CA GLU A 380 3.00 10.47 13.52
C GLU A 380 3.24 11.87 12.93
N THR A 381 3.36 11.97 11.61
CA THR A 381 3.47 13.25 10.89
C THR A 381 2.19 14.07 10.99
N ALA A 382 1.02 13.44 10.83
CA ALA A 382 -0.27 14.09 10.99
C ALA A 382 -0.45 14.65 12.42
N VAL A 383 -0.12 13.85 13.44
CA VAL A 383 -0.13 14.26 14.86
C VAL A 383 0.75 15.49 15.10
N ARG A 384 1.95 15.52 14.51
CA ARG A 384 2.86 16.67 14.60
C ARG A 384 2.24 17.92 13.97
N ILE A 385 1.79 17.83 12.71
CA ILE A 385 1.20 18.96 11.96
C ILE A 385 -0.09 19.47 12.65
N LEU A 386 -0.95 18.58 13.16
CA LEU A 386 -2.16 18.96 13.90
C LEU A 386 -1.88 19.81 15.15
N ARG A 387 -0.70 19.65 15.76
CA ARG A 387 -0.25 20.40 16.94
C ARG A 387 0.51 21.67 16.59
N GLU A 388 1.34 21.64 15.56
CA GLU A 388 2.29 22.72 15.24
C GLU A 388 1.74 23.73 14.23
N GLU A 389 0.90 23.30 13.28
CA GLU A 389 0.66 24.05 12.04
C GLU A 389 -0.72 24.69 11.94
N ASP A 390 -1.68 24.33 12.79
CA ASP A 390 -3.07 24.85 12.74
C ASP A 390 -3.79 24.72 11.37
N PRO A 391 -4.03 23.48 10.89
CA PRO A 391 -4.70 23.26 9.60
C PRO A 391 -6.22 23.41 9.69
N ASN A 392 -6.83 24.15 8.76
CA ASN A 392 -8.29 24.21 8.61
C ASN A 392 -8.84 23.00 7.86
N ALA A 393 -8.07 22.39 6.97
CA ALA A 393 -8.47 21.17 6.27
C ALA A 393 -7.29 20.22 6.07
N MET A 394 -7.42 18.98 6.55
CA MET A 394 -6.40 17.95 6.42
C MET A 394 -7.00 16.70 5.75
N PHE A 395 -6.27 16.14 4.78
CA PHE A 395 -6.53 14.83 4.21
C PHE A 395 -5.39 13.88 4.56
N VAL A 396 -5.72 12.76 5.21
CA VAL A 396 -4.78 11.69 5.57
C VAL A 396 -5.25 10.39 4.91
N TYR A 397 -4.34 9.71 4.24
CA TYR A 397 -4.61 8.47 3.52
C TYR A 397 -3.77 7.33 4.08
N PHE A 398 -4.41 6.19 4.32
CA PHE A 398 -3.81 4.95 4.80
C PHE A 398 -4.03 3.83 3.78
N HIS A 399 -2.99 3.05 3.52
CA HIS A 399 -2.92 2.07 2.42
C HIS A 399 -2.84 0.61 2.90
N GLN A 400 -2.52 0.36 4.17
CA GLN A 400 -2.25 -0.99 4.67
C GLN A 400 -3.39 -1.99 4.39
N THR A 401 -4.64 -1.54 4.43
CA THR A 401 -5.83 -2.35 4.15
C THR A 401 -5.89 -2.81 2.69
N ASP A 402 -5.73 -1.91 1.71
CA ASP A 402 -5.72 -2.27 0.30
C ASP A 402 -4.53 -3.17 -0.05
N ALA A 403 -3.32 -2.79 0.40
CA ALA A 403 -2.12 -3.60 0.25
C ALA A 403 -2.34 -5.04 0.76
N THR A 404 -2.96 -5.19 1.94
CA THR A 404 -3.27 -6.50 2.54
C THR A 404 -4.37 -7.24 1.78
N GLY A 405 -5.38 -6.53 1.29
CA GLY A 405 -6.47 -7.08 0.48
C GLY A 405 -5.96 -7.65 -0.85
N HIS A 406 -5.13 -6.90 -1.57
CA HIS A 406 -4.43 -7.36 -2.76
C HIS A 406 -3.45 -8.49 -2.46
N ALA A 407 -2.76 -8.43 -1.33
CA ALA A 407 -1.71 -9.36 -0.92
C ALA A 407 -2.24 -10.76 -0.58
N ILE A 408 -3.34 -10.86 0.17
CA ILE A 408 -3.81 -12.12 0.75
C ILE A 408 -5.33 -12.25 0.72
N GLY A 409 -6.08 -11.19 1.02
CA GLY A 409 -7.48 -11.10 0.60
C GLY A 409 -8.35 -10.05 1.30
N PHE A 410 -9.21 -9.41 0.53
CA PHE A 410 -10.29 -8.53 0.99
C PHE A 410 -11.45 -9.37 1.55
N SER A 411 -11.34 -9.85 2.78
CA SER A 411 -12.41 -10.59 3.45
C SER A 411 -12.30 -10.50 4.97
N PRO A 412 -13.42 -10.40 5.70
CA PRO A 412 -13.43 -10.46 7.16
C PRO A 412 -12.85 -11.76 7.77
N GLU A 413 -12.59 -12.78 6.96
CA GLU A 413 -12.07 -14.09 7.35
C GLU A 413 -10.54 -14.18 7.23
N VAL A 414 -9.89 -13.14 6.68
CA VAL A 414 -8.43 -13.00 6.60
C VAL A 414 -7.94 -12.24 7.85
N PRO A 415 -7.28 -12.89 8.82
CA PRO A 415 -6.93 -12.25 10.09
C PRO A 415 -6.04 -11.02 9.94
N GLU A 416 -5.10 -11.05 9.01
CA GLU A 416 -4.16 -9.95 8.77
C GLU A 416 -4.84 -8.73 8.14
N TYR A 417 -5.90 -8.92 7.34
CA TYR A 417 -6.72 -7.83 6.80
C TYR A 417 -7.54 -7.17 7.91
N ILE A 418 -8.08 -7.95 8.84
CA ILE A 418 -8.66 -7.43 10.09
C ILE A 418 -7.59 -6.67 10.91
N THR A 419 -6.39 -7.23 11.08
CA THR A 419 -5.28 -6.56 11.79
C THR A 419 -4.87 -5.24 11.12
N ALA A 420 -4.91 -5.13 9.79
CA ALA A 420 -4.67 -3.88 9.09
C ALA A 420 -5.71 -2.80 9.45
N ILE A 421 -7.00 -3.17 9.55
CA ILE A 421 -8.07 -2.26 10.01
C ILE A 421 -7.85 -1.84 11.48
N GLU A 422 -7.53 -2.79 12.37
CA GLU A 422 -7.26 -2.54 13.79
C GLU A 422 -6.02 -1.64 13.99
N ASN A 423 -4.98 -1.81 13.16
CA ASN A 423 -3.83 -0.91 13.15
C ASN A 423 -4.23 0.52 12.77
N ILE A 424 -5.08 0.69 11.74
CA ILE A 424 -5.54 2.01 11.31
C ILE A 424 -6.44 2.67 12.38
N ASP A 425 -7.27 1.92 13.11
CA ASP A 425 -8.04 2.45 14.26
C ASP A 425 -7.13 3.15 15.28
N SER A 426 -6.02 2.49 15.66
CA SER A 426 -5.02 3.04 16.58
C SER A 426 -4.32 4.31 16.06
N ARG A 427 -4.08 4.39 14.74
CA ARG A 427 -3.58 5.60 14.08
C ARG A 427 -4.60 6.73 14.18
N VAL A 428 -5.86 6.46 13.82
CA VAL A 428 -6.95 7.45 13.87
C VAL A 428 -7.17 7.94 15.30
N ASN A 429 -7.08 7.08 16.31
CA ASN A 429 -7.09 7.49 17.71
C ASN A 429 -6.03 8.54 18.01
N SER A 430 -4.80 8.32 17.53
CA SER A 430 -3.67 9.24 17.74
C SER A 430 -3.92 10.61 17.08
N LEU A 431 -4.50 10.64 15.88
CA LEU A 431 -4.92 11.88 15.20
C LEU A 431 -6.01 12.62 16.00
N LEU A 432 -7.02 11.91 16.50
CA LEU A 432 -8.11 12.51 17.28
C LEU A 432 -7.63 13.04 18.63
N GLN A 433 -6.70 12.33 19.29
CA GLN A 433 -6.02 12.81 20.49
C GLN A 433 -5.19 14.07 20.19
N ALA A 434 -4.52 14.13 19.03
CA ALA A 434 -3.81 15.34 18.60
C ALA A 434 -4.78 16.52 18.43
N VAL A 435 -5.91 16.32 17.72
CA VAL A 435 -6.98 17.32 17.58
C VAL A 435 -7.49 17.81 18.95
N GLN A 436 -7.84 16.89 19.85
CA GLN A 436 -8.34 17.24 21.19
C GLN A 436 -7.29 17.94 22.07
N SER A 437 -5.99 17.72 21.81
CA SER A 437 -4.88 18.36 22.53
C SER A 437 -4.55 19.78 22.07
N ARG A 438 -5.19 20.28 21.00
CA ARG A 438 -4.91 21.61 20.45
C ARG A 438 -5.29 22.74 21.42
N PRO A 439 -4.48 23.80 21.56
CA PRO A 439 -4.74 24.88 22.52
C PRO A 439 -6.12 25.56 22.37
N ASN A 440 -6.61 25.72 21.15
CA ASN A 440 -7.88 26.39 20.84
C ASN A 440 -9.07 25.41 20.64
N PHE A 441 -8.88 24.09 20.84
CA PHE A 441 -9.88 23.04 20.58
C PHE A 441 -11.27 23.32 21.17
N LYS A 442 -11.36 23.98 22.33
CA LYS A 442 -12.64 24.34 22.98
C LYS A 442 -13.51 25.26 22.11
N ASN A 443 -12.89 26.15 21.33
CA ASN A 443 -13.57 27.11 20.47
C ASN A 443 -13.81 26.53 19.06
N GLU A 444 -12.94 25.62 18.63
CA GLU A 444 -13.00 24.95 17.33
C GLU A 444 -14.28 24.09 17.13
N ASP A 445 -14.64 23.87 15.87
CA ASP A 445 -15.65 22.90 15.43
C ASP A 445 -15.04 21.98 14.35
N TRP A 446 -14.57 20.83 14.80
CA TRP A 446 -13.97 19.80 13.95
C TRP A 446 -15.02 18.84 13.40
N LEU A 447 -15.02 18.67 12.08
CA LEU A 447 -15.65 17.55 11.40
C LEU A 447 -14.58 16.54 11.00
N THR A 448 -14.64 15.33 11.55
CA THR A 448 -13.89 14.17 11.06
C THR A 448 -14.77 13.38 10.10
N ILE A 449 -14.28 13.06 8.91
CA ILE A 449 -14.91 12.11 7.98
C ILE A 449 -13.95 10.94 7.78
N VAL A 450 -14.44 9.70 7.92
CA VAL A 450 -13.70 8.48 7.58
C VAL A 450 -14.44 7.76 6.46
N CYS A 451 -13.72 7.38 5.41
CA CYS A 451 -14.28 6.75 4.22
C CYS A 451 -13.26 5.84 3.52
N THR A 452 -13.75 5.04 2.58
CA THR A 452 -12.95 4.31 1.58
C THR A 452 -13.48 4.66 0.20
N ASP A 453 -12.65 4.50 -0.82
CA ASP A 453 -13.00 4.66 -2.23
C ASP A 453 -13.52 3.36 -2.87
N HIS A 454 -13.11 2.18 -2.37
CA HIS A 454 -13.70 0.88 -2.72
C HIS A 454 -13.62 -0.15 -1.57
N GLY A 455 -14.35 -1.25 -1.74
CA GLY A 455 -14.12 -2.50 -1.02
C GLY A 455 -13.23 -3.45 -1.83
N GLY A 456 -13.48 -4.76 -1.77
CA GLY A 456 -12.73 -5.74 -2.55
C GLY A 456 -13.30 -7.16 -2.44
N LEU A 457 -13.04 -8.01 -3.44
CA LEU A 457 -13.44 -9.42 -3.44
C LEU A 457 -12.27 -10.33 -3.81
N LYS A 458 -12.05 -11.36 -3.00
CA LYS A 458 -10.84 -12.18 -3.05
C LYS A 458 -9.61 -11.27 -2.92
N ARG A 459 -8.92 -10.96 -4.02
CA ARG A 459 -7.65 -10.21 -4.04
C ARG A 459 -7.62 -9.11 -5.10
N SER A 460 -8.81 -8.76 -5.60
CA SER A 460 -9.01 -7.74 -6.62
C SER A 460 -10.19 -6.87 -6.21
N HIS A 461 -10.15 -5.63 -6.66
CA HIS A 461 -11.28 -4.72 -6.63
C HIS A 461 -11.69 -4.31 -8.06
N SER A 462 -11.18 -4.93 -9.13
CA SER A 462 -11.61 -4.65 -10.52
C SER A 462 -12.92 -5.37 -10.90
N ASP A 463 -13.58 -4.88 -11.96
CA ASP A 463 -14.89 -5.34 -12.48
C ASP A 463 -16.02 -5.31 -11.44
N GLY A 464 -15.92 -4.42 -10.45
CA GLY A 464 -16.71 -4.45 -9.21
C GLY A 464 -18.09 -3.78 -9.29
N LEU A 465 -18.48 -3.25 -10.46
CA LEU A 465 -19.74 -2.51 -10.68
C LEU A 465 -21.00 -3.17 -10.08
N ASN A 466 -21.06 -4.50 -10.12
CA ASN A 466 -22.19 -5.31 -9.65
C ASN A 466 -21.82 -6.26 -8.49
N VAL A 467 -20.66 -6.04 -7.85
CA VAL A 467 -20.16 -6.87 -6.75
C VAL A 467 -20.32 -6.11 -5.42
N PRO A 468 -21.27 -6.49 -4.54
CA PRO A 468 -21.54 -5.75 -3.30
C PRO A 468 -20.30 -5.56 -2.42
N GLU A 469 -19.42 -6.54 -2.35
CA GLU A 469 -18.18 -6.51 -1.56
C GLU A 469 -17.16 -5.48 -2.05
N ILE A 470 -17.27 -5.04 -3.31
CA ILE A 470 -16.40 -4.02 -3.91
C ILE A 470 -17.12 -2.67 -3.96
N ARG A 471 -18.41 -2.68 -4.33
CA ARG A 471 -19.21 -1.48 -4.60
C ARG A 471 -19.72 -0.78 -3.33
N ARG A 472 -19.97 -1.56 -2.27
CA ARG A 472 -20.51 -1.05 -1.00
C ARG A 472 -19.37 -0.62 -0.09
N VAL A 473 -19.40 0.65 0.29
CA VAL A 473 -18.39 1.33 1.11
C VAL A 473 -19.04 1.96 2.33
N PHE A 474 -18.23 2.39 3.29
CA PHE A 474 -18.73 3.04 4.51
C PHE A 474 -18.44 4.54 4.48
N LEU A 475 -19.24 5.29 5.24
CA LEU A 475 -18.96 6.68 5.57
C LEU A 475 -19.29 6.92 7.04
N ILE A 476 -18.29 7.39 7.79
CA ILE A 476 -18.43 7.89 9.16
C ILE A 476 -18.21 9.40 9.12
N ALA A 477 -19.11 10.17 9.72
CA ALA A 477 -18.89 11.57 10.05
C ALA A 477 -18.97 11.74 11.57
N HIS A 478 -18.09 12.52 12.19
CA HIS A 478 -18.10 12.78 13.64
C HIS A 478 -17.66 14.22 13.92
N GLY A 479 -18.31 14.87 14.89
CA GLY A 479 -18.02 16.26 15.26
C GLY A 479 -19.19 16.97 15.93
N PRO A 480 -18.98 18.15 16.54
CA PRO A 480 -20.04 18.93 17.18
C PRO A 480 -21.21 19.27 16.25
N SER A 481 -20.94 19.51 14.95
CA SER A 481 -21.95 19.80 13.92
C SER A 481 -22.61 18.56 13.29
N VAL A 482 -22.24 17.34 13.68
CA VAL A 482 -22.82 16.08 13.17
C VAL A 482 -24.06 15.66 13.98
N ALA A 483 -25.05 15.09 13.30
CA ALA A 483 -26.26 14.49 13.90
C ALA A 483 -26.01 12.98 14.16
N PRO A 484 -25.97 12.51 15.42
CA PRO A 484 -25.65 11.11 15.70
C PRO A 484 -26.71 10.13 15.18
N GLY A 485 -26.29 9.00 14.63
CA GLY A 485 -27.17 7.91 14.17
C GLY A 485 -26.90 7.44 12.74
N LYS A 486 -27.84 6.67 12.16
CA LYS A 486 -27.71 6.22 10.77
C LYS A 486 -27.93 7.38 9.80
N ILE A 487 -27.05 7.52 8.81
CA ILE A 487 -27.27 8.41 7.66
C ILE A 487 -28.46 7.84 6.87
N SER A 488 -29.59 8.55 6.91
CA SER A 488 -30.88 8.07 6.41
C SER A 488 -31.05 8.21 4.89
N GLN A 489 -30.30 9.12 4.26
CA GLN A 489 -30.23 9.25 2.80
C GLN A 489 -29.16 8.32 2.22
N GLN A 490 -29.39 7.80 1.01
CA GLN A 490 -28.36 7.04 0.28
C GLN A 490 -27.12 7.92 0.07
N ALA A 491 -25.99 7.49 0.62
CA ALA A 491 -24.72 8.20 0.53
C ALA A 491 -23.82 7.65 -0.59
N TYR A 492 -22.89 8.47 -1.03
CA TYR A 492 -21.97 8.23 -2.15
C TYR A 492 -20.60 8.88 -1.92
N LEU A 493 -19.56 8.46 -2.64
CA LEU A 493 -18.20 9.03 -2.52
C LEU A 493 -18.15 10.56 -2.66
N VAL A 494 -18.88 11.09 -3.64
CA VAL A 494 -18.97 12.53 -3.92
C VAL A 494 -19.54 13.36 -2.75
N ASP A 495 -20.27 12.74 -1.83
CA ASP A 495 -20.87 13.41 -0.67
C ASP A 495 -19.80 13.84 0.35
N VAL A 496 -18.61 13.22 0.36
CA VAL A 496 -17.50 13.58 1.27
C VAL A 496 -17.09 15.04 1.08
N THR A 497 -16.75 15.45 -0.15
CA THR A 497 -16.39 16.85 -0.46
C THR A 497 -17.56 17.80 -0.21
N ALA A 498 -18.79 17.42 -0.58
CA ALA A 498 -19.97 18.28 -0.35
C ALA A 498 -20.22 18.52 1.16
N THR A 499 -20.06 17.49 1.98
CA THR A 499 -20.19 17.55 3.45
C THR A 499 -19.09 18.40 4.08
N ALA A 500 -17.83 18.20 3.68
CA ALA A 500 -16.69 18.97 4.16
C ALA A 500 -16.82 20.47 3.84
N LEU A 501 -17.22 20.81 2.60
CA LEU A 501 -17.40 22.20 2.18
C LEU A 501 -18.60 22.86 2.89
N GLN A 502 -19.73 22.14 3.03
CA GLN A 502 -20.89 22.63 3.79
C GLN A 502 -20.55 22.95 5.26
N HIS A 503 -19.72 22.11 5.90
CA HIS A 503 -19.24 22.38 7.25
C HIS A 503 -18.38 23.64 7.31
N LEU A 504 -17.31 23.70 6.49
CA LEU A 504 -16.33 24.79 6.52
C LEU A 504 -16.90 26.16 6.13
N LEU A 505 -17.84 26.19 5.18
CA LEU A 505 -18.31 27.41 4.52
C LEU A 505 -19.76 27.78 4.86
N GLY A 506 -20.52 26.88 5.49
CA GLY A 506 -21.94 27.08 5.81
C GLY A 506 -22.88 26.92 4.60
N GLU A 507 -22.43 27.19 3.39
CA GLU A 507 -23.14 26.91 2.13
C GLU A 507 -22.16 26.44 1.04
N VAL A 508 -22.62 25.54 0.17
CA VAL A 508 -21.88 25.09 -1.02
C VAL A 508 -22.29 25.94 -2.22
N ASP A 509 -21.33 26.61 -2.88
CA ASP A 509 -21.60 27.44 -4.08
C ASP A 509 -22.23 26.59 -5.21
N PRO A 510 -23.49 26.87 -5.63
CA PRO A 510 -24.16 26.10 -6.68
C PRO A 510 -23.41 26.09 -8.02
N LYS A 511 -22.57 27.09 -8.30
CA LYS A 511 -21.75 27.15 -9.53
C LYS A 511 -20.72 26.03 -9.60
N TRP A 512 -20.37 25.43 -8.45
CA TRP A 512 -19.46 24.29 -8.40
C TRP A 512 -20.03 23.01 -8.99
N GLN A 513 -21.37 22.94 -9.15
CA GLN A 513 -22.08 21.82 -9.77
C GLN A 513 -21.66 20.45 -9.22
N LEU A 514 -21.51 20.37 -7.89
CA LEU A 514 -21.22 19.11 -7.21
C LEU A 514 -22.33 18.09 -7.50
N ASP A 515 -21.94 16.83 -7.66
CA ASP A 515 -22.91 15.73 -7.72
C ASP A 515 -23.28 15.24 -6.32
N GLY A 516 -22.35 15.39 -5.37
CA GLY A 516 -22.55 15.04 -3.98
C GLY A 516 -23.36 16.07 -3.20
N LYS A 517 -23.91 15.60 -2.09
CA LYS A 517 -24.74 16.38 -1.16
C LYS A 517 -24.20 16.22 0.25
N PRO A 518 -24.37 17.22 1.13
CA PRO A 518 -24.01 17.07 2.54
C PRO A 518 -24.77 15.90 3.19
N VAL A 519 -24.06 15.02 3.91
CA VAL A 519 -24.59 13.88 4.67
C VAL A 519 -24.25 14.02 6.15
N GLY A 520 -25.11 13.51 7.03
CA GLY A 520 -24.83 13.36 8.48
C GLY A 520 -24.73 14.65 9.31
N LEU A 521 -24.67 15.84 8.70
CA LEU A 521 -24.69 17.12 9.44
C LEU A 521 -26.06 17.37 10.08
N LYS A 522 -26.06 18.11 11.20
CA LYS A 522 -27.28 18.69 11.77
C LYS A 522 -27.91 19.66 10.78
N ALA A 523 -29.24 19.72 10.75
CA ALA A 523 -29.95 20.75 10.01
C ALA A 523 -29.52 22.14 10.51
N THR A 524 -29.08 23.00 9.60
CA THR A 524 -28.89 24.43 9.84
C THR A 524 -30.24 25.05 10.21
N LYS A 525 -30.29 25.74 11.35
CA LYS A 525 -31.49 26.45 11.83
C LYS A 525 -31.70 27.76 11.08
#